data_AF-A0AA46Z3G7-F1
#
_entry.id   AF-A0AA46Z3G7-F1
#
_cell.length_a   1.000
_cell.length_b   1.000
_cell.length_c   1.000
_cell.angle_alpha   90.00
_cell.angle_beta   90.00
_cell.angle_gamma   90.00
#
_symmetry.space_group_name_H-M   'P 1'
#
loop_
_entity.id
_entity.type
_entity.pdbx_description
1 polymer ?
#
loop_
_entity_poly.entity_id
_entity_poly.type
_entity_poly.pdbx_seq_one_letter_code
_entity_poly.pdbx_strand_id
1 'polypeptide(L)'
;MSMILPPHNQRALRLLVSACLLLIFLLPCSHQAFAAESYAIFSLNAQFDALTINKARKLYRGKTRLLQGQRIELSDWPEMSVERTEFYRYLLNKNLAQMNAHWASLSFSGKARPPKVIDQPSIEILLAWMREQPNRIGYAPVDSLPSDAHVLYVVSSEK
;
A
#
# COMPACT_ATOMS: atom_id res chain seq x y z
N MET A 1 35.23 -42.26 -12.58
CA MET A 1 36.51 -41.98 -11.89
C MET A 1 36.22 -40.95 -10.80
N SER A 2 35.79 -41.41 -9.62
CA SER A 2 35.34 -40.52 -8.55
C SER A 2 36.54 -40.02 -7.76
N MET A 3 36.84 -38.73 -7.87
CA MET A 3 37.99 -38.09 -7.24
C MET A 3 37.65 -37.85 -5.76
N ILE A 4 38.12 -38.74 -4.88
CA ILE A 4 37.92 -38.66 -3.42
C ILE A 4 38.90 -37.63 -2.87
N LEU A 5 38.40 -36.49 -2.38
CA LEU A 5 39.22 -35.44 -1.77
C LEU A 5 39.87 -35.93 -0.44
N PRO A 6 41.14 -35.58 -0.18
CA PRO A 6 41.87 -36.02 1.01
C PRO A 6 41.24 -35.54 2.33
N PRO A 7 41.38 -36.29 3.44
CA PRO A 7 40.63 -36.09 4.69
C PRO A 7 40.90 -34.75 5.39
N HIS A 8 42.07 -34.14 5.16
CA HIS A 8 42.41 -32.80 5.68
C HIS A 8 41.50 -31.70 5.09
N ASN A 9 41.05 -31.86 3.84
CA ASN A 9 40.29 -30.84 3.12
C ASN A 9 38.79 -30.84 3.49
N GLN A 10 38.29 -31.94 4.08
CA GLN A 10 36.88 -32.06 4.46
C GLN A 10 36.53 -31.26 5.72
N ARG A 11 37.47 -31.09 6.66
CA ARG A 11 37.29 -30.24 7.85
C ARG A 11 37.27 -28.77 7.48
N ALA A 12 38.21 -28.34 6.62
CA ALA A 12 38.25 -26.99 6.07
C ALA A 12 36.97 -26.67 5.27
N LEU A 13 36.50 -27.61 4.44
CA LEU A 13 35.26 -27.46 3.68
C LEU A 13 34.02 -27.33 4.59
N ARG A 14 33.92 -28.11 5.66
CA ARG A 14 32.79 -28.01 6.63
C ARG A 14 32.80 -26.70 7.42
N LEU A 15 33.99 -26.20 7.80
CA LEU A 15 34.15 -24.92 8.47
C LEU A 15 33.82 -23.75 7.51
N LEU A 16 34.25 -23.83 6.25
CA LEU A 16 33.91 -22.85 5.21
C LEU A 16 32.40 -22.84 4.90
N VAL A 17 31.75 -24.01 4.81
CA VAL A 17 30.30 -24.11 4.58
C VAL A 17 29.50 -23.58 5.78
N SER A 18 29.93 -23.87 7.02
CA SER A 18 29.27 -23.33 8.22
C SER A 18 29.45 -21.82 8.36
N ALA A 19 30.63 -21.30 8.00
CA ALA A 19 30.89 -19.86 7.97
C ALA A 19 30.04 -19.15 6.89
N CYS A 20 29.86 -19.77 5.72
CA CYS A 20 28.97 -19.25 4.66
C CYS A 20 27.50 -19.25 5.09
N LEU A 21 27.03 -20.28 5.80
CA LEU A 21 25.66 -20.36 6.33
C LEU A 21 25.39 -19.30 7.41
N LEU A 22 26.38 -19.00 8.27
CA LEU A 22 26.25 -17.94 9.27
C LEU A 22 26.25 -16.54 8.65
N LEU A 23 27.03 -16.34 7.56
CA LEU A 23 27.13 -15.05 6.86
C LEU A 23 25.84 -14.69 6.09
N ILE A 24 25.09 -15.69 5.61
CA ILE A 24 23.78 -15.51 4.95
C ILE A 24 22.69 -15.10 5.96
N PHE A 25 22.79 -15.52 7.22
CA PHE A 25 21.84 -15.17 8.29
C PHE A 25 22.02 -13.74 8.85
N LEU A 26 23.15 -13.08 8.53
CA LEU A 26 23.54 -11.77 9.04
C LEU A 26 23.34 -10.63 8.02
N LEU A 27 22.59 -10.86 6.94
CA LEU A 27 22.13 -9.80 6.05
C LEU A 27 20.80 -9.25 6.59
N PRO A 28 20.78 -8.15 7.38
CA PRO A 28 19.56 -7.41 7.54
C PRO A 28 19.28 -6.78 6.16
N CYS A 29 18.31 -7.33 5.44
CA CYS A 29 17.73 -6.63 4.30
C CYS A 29 16.93 -5.45 4.86
N SER A 30 17.62 -4.38 5.25
CA SER A 30 17.00 -3.12 5.57
C SER A 30 16.55 -2.52 4.25
N HIS A 31 15.36 -2.88 3.79
CA HIS A 31 14.64 -2.08 2.82
C HIS A 31 14.35 -0.74 3.50
N GLN A 32 15.23 0.25 3.28
CA GLN A 32 14.86 1.65 3.45
C GLN A 32 13.79 1.95 2.41
N ALA A 33 12.53 1.74 2.78
CA ALA A 33 11.42 2.37 2.10
C ALA A 33 11.59 3.87 2.32
N PHE A 34 12.02 4.59 1.28
CA PHE A 34 11.96 6.04 1.30
C PHE A 34 10.49 6.43 1.48
N ALA A 35 10.22 7.30 2.46
CA ALA A 35 8.89 7.86 2.65
C ALA A 35 8.46 8.57 1.37
N ALA A 36 7.26 8.28 0.88
CA ALA A 36 6.75 8.97 -0.29
C ALA A 36 6.40 10.41 0.11
N GLU A 37 6.86 11.39 -0.68
CA GLU A 37 6.54 12.81 -0.42
C GLU A 37 5.06 13.10 -0.65
N SER A 38 4.43 12.36 -1.57
CA SER A 38 3.03 12.53 -1.92
C SER A 38 2.35 11.26 -2.46
N TYR A 39 1.04 11.21 -2.27
CA TYR A 39 0.15 10.16 -2.75
C TYR A 39 -0.93 10.78 -3.64
N ALA A 40 -1.23 10.12 -4.75
CA ALA A 40 -2.39 10.46 -5.57
C ALA A 40 -3.57 9.56 -5.23
N ILE A 41 -4.74 10.14 -5.04
CA ILE A 41 -6.03 9.46 -5.13
C ILE A 41 -6.39 9.44 -6.62
N PHE A 42 -6.59 8.27 -7.21
CA PHE A 42 -6.79 8.12 -8.64
C PHE A 42 -7.87 7.09 -8.97
N SER A 43 -8.41 7.21 -10.18
CA SER A 43 -9.30 6.22 -10.80
C SER A 43 -8.80 5.85 -12.18
N LEU A 44 -9.29 4.75 -12.74
CA LEU A 44 -9.12 4.45 -14.18
C LEU A 44 -10.31 5.00 -15.01
N ASN A 45 -11.29 5.62 -14.35
CA ASN A 45 -12.39 6.30 -15.02
C ASN A 45 -12.08 7.80 -15.19
N ALA A 46 -11.80 8.20 -16.43
CA ALA A 46 -11.50 9.58 -16.82
C ALA A 46 -12.71 10.54 -16.73
N GLN A 47 -13.92 10.04 -16.46
CA GLN A 47 -15.12 10.88 -16.33
C GLN A 47 -15.25 11.54 -14.96
N PHE A 48 -14.54 11.05 -13.94
CA PHE A 48 -14.56 11.66 -12.62
C PHE A 48 -13.81 12.98 -12.61
N ASP A 49 -14.38 14.01 -12.01
CA ASP A 49 -13.70 15.30 -11.85
C ASP A 49 -12.68 15.22 -10.70
N ALA A 50 -11.73 16.16 -10.73
CA ALA A 50 -10.84 16.40 -9.60
C ALA A 50 -11.64 16.65 -8.30
N LEU A 51 -11.17 16.07 -7.20
CA LEU A 51 -11.78 16.21 -5.88
C LEU A 51 -11.23 17.45 -5.20
N THR A 52 -12.12 18.13 -4.47
CA THR A 52 -11.67 19.02 -3.40
C THR A 52 -11.12 18.18 -2.24
N ILE A 53 -10.18 18.74 -1.46
CA ILE A 53 -9.68 18.10 -0.23
C ILE A 53 -10.84 17.69 0.70
N ASN A 54 -11.87 18.52 0.82
CA ASN A 54 -13.05 18.22 1.64
C ASN A 54 -13.82 16.99 1.16
N LYS A 55 -13.93 16.80 -0.16
CA LYS A 55 -14.55 15.61 -0.74
C LYS A 55 -13.69 14.37 -0.49
N ALA A 56 -12.38 14.44 -0.77
CA ALA A 56 -11.43 13.35 -0.50
C ALA A 56 -11.49 12.90 0.97
N ARG A 57 -11.43 13.85 1.91
CA ARG A 57 -11.56 13.59 3.35
C ARG A 57 -12.91 12.97 3.72
N LYS A 58 -14.01 13.38 3.09
CA LYS A 58 -15.34 12.79 3.33
C LYS A 58 -15.40 11.34 2.86
N LEU A 59 -14.81 11.02 1.71
CA LEU A 59 -14.75 9.65 1.17
C LEU A 59 -13.97 8.73 2.13
N TYR A 60 -12.73 9.08 2.47
CA TYR A 60 -11.85 8.27 3.33
C TYR A 60 -12.19 8.32 4.83
N ARG A 61 -13.18 9.12 5.24
CA ARG A 61 -13.82 9.02 6.56
C ARG A 61 -15.16 8.28 6.53
N GLY A 62 -15.57 7.74 5.38
CA GLY A 62 -16.85 7.04 5.24
C GLY A 62 -18.07 7.94 5.42
N LYS A 63 -17.92 9.27 5.23
CA LYS A 63 -19.02 10.24 5.31
C LYS A 63 -19.87 10.28 4.04
N THR A 64 -19.33 9.81 2.92
CA THR A 64 -20.07 9.60 1.68
C THR A 64 -19.43 8.48 0.87
N ARG A 65 -20.21 7.84 0.02
CA ARG A 65 -19.77 6.81 -0.95
C ARG A 65 -20.14 7.21 -2.38
N LEU A 66 -20.56 8.46 -2.56
CA LEU A 66 -21.02 8.98 -3.83
C LEU A 66 -20.01 9.97 -4.38
N LEU A 67 -19.63 9.76 -5.63
CA LEU A 67 -18.89 10.70 -6.45
C LEU A 67 -19.70 10.94 -7.72
N GLN A 68 -20.04 12.21 -8.02
CA GLN A 68 -20.90 12.59 -9.14
C GLN A 68 -22.20 11.76 -9.26
N GLY A 69 -22.82 11.43 -8.12
CA GLY A 69 -24.05 10.62 -8.08
C GLY A 69 -23.84 9.11 -8.21
N GLN A 70 -22.63 8.66 -8.52
CA GLN A 70 -22.30 7.24 -8.64
C GLN A 70 -21.75 6.68 -7.33
N ARG A 71 -22.14 5.44 -7.01
CA ARG A 71 -21.54 4.70 -5.90
C ARG A 71 -20.13 4.27 -6.28
N ILE A 72 -19.18 4.58 -5.42
CA ILE A 72 -17.77 4.21 -5.57
C ILE A 72 -17.33 3.14 -4.58
N GLU A 73 -16.25 2.46 -4.92
CA GLU A 73 -15.51 1.57 -4.05
C GLU A 73 -14.08 2.11 -3.87
N LEU A 74 -13.64 2.21 -2.63
CA LEU A 74 -12.28 2.65 -2.28
C LEU A 74 -11.41 1.42 -2.02
N SER A 75 -10.16 1.46 -2.45
CA SER A 75 -9.13 0.55 -1.96
C SER A 75 -8.35 1.14 -0.79
N ASP A 76 -7.62 0.27 -0.12
CA ASP A 76 -6.64 0.61 0.91
C ASP A 76 -5.55 -0.48 0.97
N TRP A 77 -4.35 -0.12 1.42
CA TRP A 77 -3.20 -1.04 1.48
C TRP A 77 -3.26 -1.95 2.71
N PRO A 78 -2.37 -2.95 2.89
CA PRO A 78 -2.35 -3.76 4.11
C PRO A 78 -2.27 -2.94 5.40
N GLU A 79 -2.79 -3.48 6.50
CA GLU A 79 -3.06 -2.71 7.72
C GLU A 79 -1.85 -2.00 8.32
N MET A 80 -0.66 -2.56 8.18
CA MET A 80 0.60 -2.00 8.69
C MET A 80 1.53 -1.53 7.57
N SER A 81 1.00 -1.25 6.38
CA SER A 81 1.79 -0.73 5.26
C SER A 81 2.21 0.73 5.47
N VAL A 82 3.35 1.09 4.90
CA VAL A 82 3.86 2.47 4.90
C VAL A 82 2.88 3.37 4.16
N GLU A 83 2.35 2.90 3.04
CA GLU A 83 1.41 3.62 2.19
C GLU A 83 0.13 3.98 2.92
N ARG A 84 -0.47 3.04 3.66
CA ARG A 84 -1.64 3.32 4.49
C ARG A 84 -1.35 4.32 5.60
N THR A 85 -0.20 4.16 6.24
CA THR A 85 0.22 5.03 7.35
C THR A 85 0.41 6.46 6.88
N GLU A 86 1.18 6.65 5.83
CA GLU A 86 1.49 7.96 5.25
C GLU A 86 0.23 8.60 4.66
N PHE A 87 -0.54 7.87 3.86
CA PHE A 87 -1.75 8.41 3.24
C PHE A 87 -2.76 8.93 4.27
N TYR A 88 -3.08 8.17 5.32
CA TYR A 88 -4.01 8.64 6.34
C TYR A 88 -3.44 9.78 7.20
N ARG A 89 -2.11 9.77 7.44
CA ARG A 89 -1.44 10.91 8.07
C ARG A 89 -1.58 12.16 7.20
N TYR A 90 -1.31 12.08 5.90
CA TYR A 90 -1.26 13.27 5.03
C TYR A 90 -2.68 13.78 4.76
N LEU A 91 -3.64 12.88 4.52
CA LEU A 91 -5.01 13.26 4.15
C LEU A 91 -5.84 13.71 5.35
N LEU A 92 -5.72 12.99 6.46
CA LEU A 92 -6.63 13.12 7.61
C LEU A 92 -5.95 13.58 8.90
N ASN A 93 -4.62 13.69 8.91
CA ASN A 93 -3.82 13.87 10.12
C ASN A 93 -4.19 12.83 11.20
N LYS A 94 -4.29 11.56 10.77
CA LYS A 94 -4.65 10.43 11.64
C LYS A 94 -3.65 9.31 11.52
N ASN A 95 -3.33 8.69 12.66
CA ASN A 95 -2.59 7.43 12.67
C ASN A 95 -3.52 6.24 12.41
N LEU A 96 -2.92 5.07 12.18
CA LEU A 96 -3.65 3.83 11.88
C LEU A 96 -4.62 3.42 12.99
N ALA A 97 -4.21 3.51 14.26
CA ALA A 97 -5.07 3.16 15.39
C ALA A 97 -6.35 4.02 15.44
N GLN A 98 -6.22 5.32 15.20
CA GLN A 98 -7.35 6.24 15.11
C GLN A 98 -8.26 5.90 13.92
N MET A 99 -7.70 5.54 12.77
CA MET A 99 -8.48 5.15 11.59
C MET A 99 -9.18 3.81 11.76
N ASN A 100 -8.52 2.83 12.38
CA ASN A 100 -9.09 1.53 12.73
C ASN A 100 -10.26 1.69 13.70
N ALA A 101 -10.09 2.47 14.77
CA ALA A 101 -11.17 2.77 15.70
C ALA A 101 -12.35 3.47 15.02
N HIS A 102 -12.07 4.42 14.11
CA HIS A 102 -13.08 5.11 13.32
C HIS A 102 -13.87 4.15 12.42
N TRP A 103 -13.19 3.26 11.69
CA TRP A 103 -13.84 2.27 10.83
C TRP A 103 -14.57 1.17 11.59
N ALA A 104 -14.06 0.75 12.74
CA ALA A 104 -14.73 -0.19 13.65
C ALA A 104 -16.06 0.40 14.13
N SER A 105 -16.06 1.66 14.57
CA SER A 105 -17.28 2.36 15.00
C SER A 105 -18.32 2.50 13.88
N LEU A 106 -17.89 2.85 12.66
CA LEU A 106 -18.78 2.95 11.50
C LEU A 106 -19.35 1.59 11.09
N SER A 107 -18.55 0.53 11.18
CA SER A 107 -18.96 -0.83 10.81
C SER A 107 -19.96 -1.38 11.84
N PHE A 108 -19.67 -1.20 13.13
CA PHE A 108 -20.56 -1.62 14.22
C PHE A 108 -21.92 -0.92 14.16
N SER A 109 -21.93 0.38 13.85
CA SER A 109 -23.17 1.15 13.68
C SER A 109 -23.88 0.95 12.34
N GLY A 110 -23.32 0.13 11.43
CA GLY A 110 -23.89 -0.11 10.09
C GLY A 110 -23.84 1.07 9.13
N LYS A 111 -23.22 2.20 9.52
CA LYS A 111 -23.18 3.43 8.72
C LYS A 111 -22.28 3.30 7.50
N ALA A 112 -21.16 2.60 7.66
CA ALA A 112 -20.16 2.45 6.61
C ALA A 112 -19.18 1.32 6.93
N ARG A 113 -18.71 0.63 5.90
CA ARG A 113 -17.58 -0.32 5.92
C ARG A 113 -16.28 0.36 5.51
N PRO A 114 -15.11 -0.13 5.98
CA PRO A 114 -13.82 0.35 5.49
C PRO A 114 -13.65 0.12 3.98
N PRO A 115 -12.67 0.80 3.35
CA PRO A 115 -12.22 0.48 1.99
C PRO A 115 -11.80 -0.99 1.86
N LYS A 116 -11.78 -1.50 0.62
CA LYS A 116 -11.29 -2.84 0.30
C LYS A 116 -9.78 -2.89 0.49
N VAL A 117 -9.32 -3.75 1.39
CA VAL A 117 -7.88 -4.02 1.55
C VAL A 117 -7.36 -4.80 0.34
N ILE A 118 -6.27 -4.31 -0.24
CA ILE A 118 -5.46 -5.05 -1.22
C ILE A 118 -4.42 -5.85 -0.44
N ASP A 119 -4.49 -7.18 -0.54
CA ASP A 119 -3.81 -8.08 0.40
C ASP A 119 -2.27 -8.04 0.30
N GLN A 120 -1.73 -7.63 -0.85
CA GLN A 120 -0.31 -7.45 -1.07
C GLN A 120 -0.03 -6.02 -1.53
N PRO A 121 1.08 -5.38 -1.09
CA PRO A 121 1.46 -4.04 -1.50
C PRO A 121 2.04 -4.06 -2.92
N SER A 122 1.19 -4.34 -3.91
CA SER A 122 1.52 -4.36 -5.33
C SER A 122 0.55 -3.47 -6.08
N ILE A 123 1.11 -2.53 -6.83
CA ILE A 123 0.36 -1.64 -7.71
C ILE A 123 -0.38 -2.45 -8.78
N GLU A 124 0.20 -3.54 -9.27
CA GLU A 124 -0.40 -4.42 -10.27
C GLU A 124 -1.69 -5.07 -9.76
N ILE A 125 -1.71 -5.51 -8.50
CA ILE A 125 -2.92 -6.09 -7.89
C ILE A 125 -3.97 -5.02 -7.64
N LEU A 126 -3.57 -3.83 -7.19
CA LEU A 126 -4.48 -2.69 -7.09
C LEU A 126 -5.12 -2.38 -8.46
N LEU A 127 -4.33 -2.33 -9.52
CA LEU A 127 -4.83 -2.06 -10.87
C LEU A 127 -5.70 -3.19 -11.42
N ALA A 128 -5.36 -4.45 -11.16
CA ALA A 128 -6.21 -5.58 -11.51
C ALA A 128 -7.60 -5.45 -10.87
N TRP A 129 -7.65 -5.14 -9.56
CA TRP A 129 -8.90 -4.84 -8.88
C TRP A 129 -9.59 -3.62 -9.51
N MET A 130 -8.92 -2.50 -9.75
CA MET A 130 -9.57 -1.31 -10.32
C MET A 130 -10.18 -1.56 -11.71
N ARG A 131 -9.56 -2.40 -12.54
CA ARG A 131 -10.07 -2.71 -13.90
C ARG A 131 -11.37 -3.51 -13.91
N GLU A 132 -11.72 -4.22 -12.84
CA GLU A 132 -12.97 -4.98 -12.80
C GLU A 132 -14.22 -4.08 -12.76
N GLN A 133 -14.11 -2.85 -12.24
CA GLN A 133 -15.24 -1.91 -12.17
C GLN A 133 -14.80 -0.46 -12.30
N PRO A 134 -15.48 0.36 -13.13
CA PRO A 134 -15.06 1.74 -13.43
C PRO A 134 -15.13 2.68 -12.21
N ASN A 135 -15.95 2.38 -11.21
CA ASN A 135 -16.17 3.27 -10.06
C ASN A 135 -15.24 2.96 -8.87
N ARG A 136 -14.10 2.33 -9.16
CA ARG A 136 -13.06 2.03 -8.18
C ARG A 136 -12.05 3.17 -8.12
N ILE A 137 -11.66 3.50 -6.89
CA ILE A 137 -10.70 4.55 -6.59
C ILE A 137 -9.63 3.95 -5.69
N GLY A 138 -8.38 4.14 -6.07
CA GLY A 138 -7.23 3.76 -5.28
C GLY A 138 -6.37 4.96 -4.91
N TYR A 139 -5.32 4.69 -4.16
CA TYR A 139 -4.25 5.65 -3.95
C TYR A 139 -2.89 4.96 -3.97
N ALA A 140 -1.89 5.67 -4.47
CA ALA A 140 -0.51 5.19 -4.59
C ALA A 140 0.46 6.38 -4.56
N PRO A 141 1.76 6.17 -4.28
CA PRO A 141 2.78 7.19 -4.52
C PRO A 141 2.66 7.75 -5.94
N VAL A 142 2.78 9.07 -6.10
CA VAL A 142 2.62 9.74 -7.42
C VAL A 142 3.53 9.10 -8.47
N ASP A 143 4.74 8.76 -8.06
CA ASP A 143 5.83 8.21 -8.87
C ASP A 143 5.57 6.76 -9.34
N SER A 144 4.57 6.11 -8.76
CA SER A 144 4.19 4.71 -9.05
C SER A 144 2.92 4.60 -9.90
N LEU A 145 2.31 5.71 -10.29
CA LEU A 145 1.06 5.70 -11.04
C LEU A 145 1.26 5.13 -12.45
N PRO A 146 0.31 4.32 -12.97
CA PRO A 146 0.33 3.92 -14.36
C PRO A 146 -0.02 5.11 -15.27
N SER A 147 0.28 4.98 -16.55
CA SER A 147 0.02 6.02 -17.56
C SER A 147 -1.47 6.32 -17.79
N ASP A 148 -2.36 5.36 -17.48
CA ASP A 148 -3.81 5.49 -17.60
C ASP A 148 -4.49 5.97 -16.30
N ALA A 149 -3.71 6.33 -15.27
CA ALA A 149 -4.26 6.87 -14.04
C ALA A 149 -4.87 8.26 -14.25
N HIS A 150 -6.15 8.38 -13.94
CA HIS A 150 -6.82 9.66 -13.81
C HIS A 150 -6.72 10.16 -12.37
N VAL A 151 -5.83 11.13 -12.15
CA VAL A 151 -5.57 11.69 -10.82
C VAL A 151 -6.73 12.59 -10.39
N LEU A 152 -7.33 12.24 -9.26
CA LEU A 152 -8.46 12.96 -8.68
C LEU A 152 -8.01 13.97 -7.63
N TYR A 153 -6.98 13.67 -6.86
CA TYR A 153 -6.41 14.56 -5.85
C TYR A 153 -5.00 14.11 -5.46
N VAL A 154 -4.09 15.04 -5.19
CA VAL A 154 -2.76 14.74 -4.65
C VAL A 154 -2.69 15.24 -3.21
N VAL A 155 -2.24 14.35 -2.33
CA VAL A 155 -1.97 14.67 -0.93
C VAL A 155 -0.48 14.55 -0.66
N SER A 156 0.10 15.53 0.00
CA SER A 156 1.54 15.59 0.30
C SER A 156 1.76 15.66 1.80
N SER A 157 2.94 15.25 2.26
CA SER A 157 3.32 15.55 3.64
C SER A 157 3.30 17.07 3.83
N GLU A 158 2.57 17.58 4.82
CA GLU A 158 2.64 19.01 5.18
C GLU A 158 4.12 19.42 5.31
N LYS A 159 4.50 20.54 4.68
CA LYS A 159 5.80 21.20 4.95
C LYS A 159 5.76 21.86 6.31
#